data_AF-F4D4N3-F1
#
_entry.id   AF-F4D4N3-F1
#
_cell.length_a   1.000
_cell.length_b   1.000
_cell.length_c   1.000
_cell.angle_alpha   90.00
_cell.angle_beta   90.00
_cell.angle_gamma   90.00
#
_symmetry.space_group_name_H-M   'P 1'
#
loop_
_entity.id
_entity.type
_entity.pdbx_description
1 polymer ?
#
loop_
_entity_poly.entity_id
_entity_poly.type
_entity_poly.pdbx_seq_one_letter_code
_entity_poly.pdbx_strand_id
1 'polypeptide(L)'
;MIGNHFEYKNRFPKEFSHFNLNNTSYFSKNKPLRVKNNADKQVVTDYINSVYYNDYVLYSLIELFKDKDSLVIYLSDHGDDMFESSDFNTHECSNASVEIPFLIYMSDTFKQKHPQMVKVLKKLCTSLL
;
A
#
# COMPACT_ATOMS: atom_id res chain seq x y z
N MET A 1 -8.27 -8.22 -4.57
CA MET A 1 -8.15 -7.09 -5.52
C MET A 1 -6.95 -7.36 -6.42
N ILE A 2 -6.86 -6.80 -7.64
CA ILE A 2 -5.61 -6.91 -8.43
C ILE A 2 -4.47 -6.10 -7.80
N GLY A 3 -4.81 -5.08 -7.00
CA GLY A 3 -3.88 -4.30 -6.20
C GLY A 3 -2.70 -3.77 -7.01
N ASN A 4 -1.51 -4.01 -6.49
CA ASN A 4 -0.26 -3.52 -7.03
C ASN A 4 0.49 -4.60 -7.82
N HIS A 5 -0.19 -5.58 -8.42
CA HIS A 5 0.48 -6.65 -9.16
C HIS A 5 1.34 -6.11 -10.33
N PHE A 6 2.45 -6.82 -10.63
CA PHE A 6 3.42 -6.50 -11.70
C PHE A 6 2.77 -6.09 -13.03
N GLU A 7 3.50 -5.27 -13.78
CA GLU A 7 3.03 -4.28 -14.76
C GLU A 7 2.26 -3.12 -14.13
N TYR A 8 2.89 -2.44 -13.15
CA TYR A 8 2.26 -1.42 -12.31
C TYR A 8 1.59 -0.28 -13.10
N LYS A 9 2.14 0.12 -14.25
CA LYS A 9 1.53 1.12 -15.15
C LYS A 9 0.10 0.77 -15.61
N ASN A 10 -0.26 -0.52 -15.58
CA ASN A 10 -1.59 -1.02 -15.95
C ASN A 10 -2.52 -1.15 -14.73
N ARG A 11 -2.11 -0.64 -13.56
CA ARG A 11 -2.88 -0.71 -12.31
C ARG A 11 -3.55 0.60 -11.94
N PHE A 12 -3.25 1.70 -12.62
CA PHE A 12 -3.84 3.00 -12.38
C PHE A 12 -4.21 3.68 -13.71
N PRO A 13 -5.29 4.47 -13.76
CA PRO A 13 -5.62 5.27 -14.94
C PRO A 13 -4.75 6.52 -15.01
N LYS A 14 -4.72 7.20 -16.16
CA LYS A 14 -3.79 8.33 -16.42
C LYS A 14 -3.91 9.47 -15.41
N GLU A 15 -5.12 9.70 -14.91
CA GLU A 15 -5.45 10.73 -13.92
C GLU A 15 -4.75 10.47 -12.57
N PHE A 16 -4.34 9.24 -12.30
CA PHE A 16 -3.60 8.83 -11.09
C PHE A 16 -2.09 8.75 -11.30
N SER A 17 -1.58 9.17 -12.46
CA SER A 17 -0.14 9.32 -12.72
C SER A 17 0.43 10.57 -12.02
N HIS A 18 0.28 10.65 -10.71
CA HIS A 18 0.65 11.81 -9.89
C HIS A 18 2.17 11.96 -9.74
N PHE A 19 2.86 10.86 -9.49
CA PHE A 19 4.30 10.82 -9.30
C PHE A 19 5.03 10.60 -10.63
N ASN A 20 6.19 11.24 -10.75
CA ASN A 20 7.14 11.12 -11.84
C ASN A 20 8.57 11.24 -11.29
N LEU A 21 9.57 11.00 -12.15
CA LEU A 21 10.99 11.00 -11.78
C LEU A 21 11.47 12.33 -11.16
N ASN A 22 10.79 13.45 -11.41
CA ASN A 22 11.20 14.78 -10.95
C ASN A 22 10.51 15.22 -9.65
N ASN A 23 9.36 14.64 -9.29
CA ASN A 23 8.59 15.05 -8.11
C ASN A 23 8.54 13.99 -7.00
N THR A 24 8.96 12.76 -7.26
CA THR A 24 9.00 11.72 -6.23
C THR A 24 10.23 11.86 -5.34
N SER A 25 10.03 11.80 -4.03
CA SER A 25 11.12 11.79 -3.04
C SER A 25 11.82 10.44 -2.93
N TYR A 26 11.31 9.39 -3.58
CA TYR A 26 11.84 8.01 -3.48
C TYR A 26 13.28 7.85 -3.96
N PHE A 27 13.74 8.73 -4.86
CA PHE A 27 15.12 8.73 -5.36
C PHE A 27 16.04 9.69 -4.59
N SER A 28 15.59 10.22 -3.45
CA SER A 28 16.43 11.06 -2.59
C SER A 28 17.57 10.23 -1.98
N LYS A 29 18.72 10.87 -1.75
CA LYS A 29 20.00 10.23 -1.32
C LYS A 29 19.92 9.31 -0.08
N ASN A 30 18.85 9.39 0.70
CA ASN A 30 18.69 8.65 1.95
C ASN A 30 17.99 7.29 1.80
N LYS A 31 17.39 6.98 0.63
CA LYS A 31 16.85 5.65 0.33
C LYS A 31 17.82 4.89 -0.58
N PRO A 32 18.46 3.79 -0.11
CA PRO A 32 19.44 3.05 -0.90
C PRO A 32 18.76 2.09 -1.88
N LEU A 33 17.99 2.63 -2.84
CA LEU A 33 17.48 1.81 -3.94
C LEU A 33 18.60 1.48 -4.92
N ARG A 34 18.71 0.21 -5.33
CA ARG A 34 19.73 -0.30 -6.27
C ARG A 34 19.35 -0.08 -7.74
N VAL A 35 18.60 0.98 -8.02
CA VAL A 35 18.21 1.38 -9.39
C VAL A 35 19.44 1.86 -10.18
N LYS A 36 19.58 1.40 -11.42
CA LYS A 36 20.76 1.69 -12.27
C LYS A 36 20.50 2.78 -13.31
N ASN A 37 19.27 2.91 -13.78
CA ASN A 37 18.93 3.76 -14.91
C ASN A 37 17.51 4.35 -14.77
N ASN A 38 17.09 5.17 -15.74
CA ASN A 38 15.76 5.81 -15.73
C ASN A 38 14.61 4.81 -15.95
N ALA A 39 14.85 3.66 -16.58
CA ALA A 39 13.82 2.63 -16.71
C ALA A 39 13.52 1.97 -15.36
N ASP A 40 14.54 1.66 -14.55
CA ASP A 40 14.35 1.13 -13.19
C ASP A 40 13.60 2.15 -12.31
N LYS A 41 13.98 3.44 -12.41
CA LYS A 41 13.26 4.52 -11.73
C LYS A 41 11.81 4.64 -12.21
N GLN A 42 11.54 4.39 -13.49
CA GLN A 42 10.17 4.39 -14.00
C GLN A 42 9.36 3.24 -13.39
N VAL A 43 9.94 2.05 -13.25
CA VAL A 43 9.28 0.91 -12.58
C VAL A 43 8.87 1.27 -11.14
N VAL A 44 9.79 1.85 -10.36
CA VAL A 44 9.50 2.31 -8.99
C VAL A 44 8.42 3.39 -8.99
N THR A 45 8.47 4.33 -9.95
CA THR A 45 7.48 5.40 -10.08
C THR A 45 6.09 4.85 -10.40
N ASP A 46 6.00 3.89 -11.31
CA ASP A 46 4.74 3.23 -11.68
C ASP A 46 4.19 2.44 -10.49
N TYR A 47 5.04 1.77 -9.71
CA TYR A 47 4.65 1.13 -8.46
C TYR A 47 4.04 2.13 -7.47
N ILE A 48 4.70 3.26 -7.23
CA ILE A 48 4.18 4.31 -6.32
C ILE A 48 2.82 4.84 -6.79
N ASN A 49 2.64 5.10 -8.09
CA ASN A 49 1.35 5.53 -8.64
C ASN A 49 0.28 4.44 -8.50
N SER A 50 0.65 3.16 -8.65
CA SER A 50 -0.29 2.07 -8.40
C SER A 50 -0.73 2.01 -6.94
N VAL A 51 0.18 2.28 -5.99
CA VAL A 51 -0.14 2.34 -4.55
C VAL A 51 -1.07 3.52 -4.27
N TYR A 52 -0.80 4.68 -4.88
CA TYR A 52 -1.67 5.86 -4.78
C TYR A 52 -3.09 5.59 -5.30
N TYR A 53 -3.23 4.87 -6.41
CA TYR A 53 -4.55 4.45 -6.89
C TYR A 53 -5.21 3.41 -5.98
N ASN A 54 -4.44 2.45 -5.45
CA ASN A 54 -4.96 1.46 -4.52
C ASN A 54 -5.51 2.11 -3.24
N ASP A 55 -4.85 3.17 -2.72
CA ASP A 55 -5.37 3.99 -1.62
C ASP A 55 -6.74 4.59 -1.95
N TYR A 56 -6.90 5.19 -3.14
CA TYR A 56 -8.19 5.69 -3.60
C TYR A 56 -9.28 4.61 -3.69
N VAL A 57 -8.93 3.42 -4.20
CA VAL A 57 -9.88 2.29 -4.28
C VAL A 57 -10.30 1.83 -2.88
N LEU A 58 -9.34 1.72 -1.95
CA LEU A 58 -9.63 1.35 -0.56
C LEU A 58 -10.47 2.40 0.15
N TYR A 59 -10.15 3.68 -0.01
CA TYR A 59 -10.95 4.78 0.51
C TYR A 59 -12.37 4.73 -0.04
N SER A 60 -12.53 4.55 -1.35
CA SER A 60 -13.84 4.44 -1.99
C SER A 60 -14.64 3.25 -1.46
N LEU A 61 -13.99 2.12 -1.18
CA LEU A 61 -14.64 0.95 -0.56
C LEU A 61 -15.08 1.26 0.87
N ILE A 62 -14.22 1.87 1.69
CA ILE A 62 -14.54 2.27 3.06
C ILE A 62 -15.74 3.22 3.09
N GLU A 63 -15.79 4.19 2.18
CA GLU A 63 -16.89 5.16 2.09
C GLU A 63 -18.25 4.49 1.86
N LEU A 64 -18.32 3.36 1.13
CA LEU A 64 -19.57 2.60 0.94
C LEU A 64 -20.14 2.04 2.25
N PHE A 65 -19.30 1.83 3.27
CA PHE A 65 -19.68 1.16 4.51
C PHE A 65 -19.61 2.06 5.74
N LYS A 66 -19.17 3.31 5.61
CA LYS A 66 -18.88 4.21 6.74
C LYS A 66 -20.08 4.47 7.67
N ASP A 67 -21.29 4.51 7.12
CA ASP A 67 -22.54 4.79 7.84
C ASP A 67 -23.29 3.50 8.26
N LYS A 68 -22.67 2.33 8.10
CA LYS A 68 -23.24 1.03 8.50
C LYS A 68 -22.59 0.55 9.80
N ASP A 69 -23.15 -0.46 10.44
CA ASP A 69 -22.45 -1.22 11.49
C ASP A 69 -21.41 -2.13 10.82
N SER A 70 -20.22 -1.59 10.52
CA SER A 70 -19.22 -2.21 9.66
C SER A 70 -17.79 -2.19 10.22
N LEU A 71 -17.07 -3.26 9.89
CA LEU A 71 -15.64 -3.45 10.09
C LEU A 71 -15.02 -3.83 8.73
N VAL A 72 -14.02 -3.09 8.29
CA VAL A 72 -13.28 -3.38 7.04
C VAL A 72 -11.85 -3.74 7.42
N ILE A 73 -11.38 -4.88 6.94
CA ILE A 73 -10.01 -5.36 7.15
C ILE A 73 -9.36 -5.51 5.77
N TYR A 74 -8.22 -4.88 5.59
CA TYR A 74 -7.39 -5.00 4.40
C TYR A 74 -6.02 -5.57 4.77
N LEU A 75 -5.58 -6.55 3.98
CA LEU A 75 -4.31 -7.23 4.11
C LEU A 75 -3.82 -7.52 2.67
N SER A 76 -2.60 -7.11 2.35
CA SER A 76 -1.95 -7.57 1.10
C SER A 76 -1.56 -9.04 1.24
N ASP A 77 -1.63 -9.81 0.16
CA ASP A 77 -1.20 -11.20 0.15
C ASP A 77 0.34 -11.33 0.23
N HIS A 78 1.05 -10.42 -0.41
CA HIS A 78 2.50 -10.26 -0.31
C HIS A 78 2.93 -8.80 -0.55
N GLY A 79 4.21 -8.52 -0.29
CA GLY A 79 4.90 -7.29 -0.67
C GLY A 79 5.65 -7.47 -1.99
N ASP A 80 6.36 -6.44 -2.44
CA ASP A 80 7.09 -6.44 -3.71
C ASP A 80 8.42 -5.71 -3.50
N ASP A 81 9.55 -6.33 -3.87
CA ASP A 81 10.88 -5.78 -3.65
C ASP A 81 11.23 -4.74 -4.72
N MET A 82 11.12 -3.46 -4.36
CA MET A 82 11.35 -2.33 -5.26
C MET A 82 12.82 -1.92 -5.30
N PHE A 83 13.70 -2.84 -5.69
CA PHE A 83 15.16 -2.66 -5.76
C PHE A 83 15.82 -2.37 -4.41
N GLU A 84 15.26 -2.88 -3.31
CA GLU A 84 15.83 -2.72 -1.98
C GLU A 84 16.91 -3.78 -1.72
N SER A 85 16.61 -5.05 -2.05
CA SER A 85 17.53 -6.16 -1.77
C SER A 85 18.52 -6.41 -2.90
N SER A 86 18.08 -6.28 -4.15
CA SER A 86 18.91 -6.47 -5.33
C SER A 86 18.66 -5.41 -6.40
N ASP A 87 19.46 -5.45 -7.47
CA ASP A 87 19.32 -4.63 -8.66
C ASP A 87 18.33 -5.21 -9.69
N PHE A 88 17.59 -6.25 -9.31
CA PHE A 88 16.54 -6.86 -10.10
C PHE A 88 15.17 -6.62 -9.44
N ASN A 89 14.19 -6.19 -10.21
CA ASN A 89 12.79 -6.22 -9.78
C ASN A 89 12.23 -7.63 -10.01
N THR A 90 12.55 -8.55 -9.11
CA THR A 90 12.07 -9.93 -9.12
C THR A 90 11.48 -10.31 -7.77
N HIS A 91 10.63 -11.35 -7.75
CA HIS A 91 10.15 -11.98 -6.52
C HIS A 91 11.30 -12.69 -5.78
N GLU A 92 12.17 -11.91 -5.16
CA GLU A 92 13.16 -12.43 -4.22
C GLU A 92 12.50 -12.59 -2.85
N CYS A 93 12.89 -13.65 -2.12
CA CYS A 93 12.53 -13.77 -0.71
C CYS A 93 13.32 -12.75 0.11
N SER A 94 12.77 -11.54 0.24
CA SER A 94 13.35 -10.43 1.00
C SER A 94 12.38 -9.92 2.07
N ASN A 95 12.89 -9.11 3.01
CA ASN A 95 12.02 -8.42 3.97
C ASN A 95 10.96 -7.57 3.26
N ALA A 96 11.32 -6.88 2.17
CA ALA A 96 10.38 -6.08 1.38
C ALA A 96 9.28 -6.92 0.70
N SER A 97 9.56 -8.19 0.38
CA SER A 97 8.57 -9.11 -0.21
C SER A 97 7.54 -9.64 0.79
N VAL A 98 7.83 -9.56 2.10
CA VAL A 98 6.95 -10.09 3.17
C VAL A 98 6.37 -9.00 4.07
N GLU A 99 6.95 -7.80 4.07
CA GLU A 99 6.39 -6.65 4.75
C GLU A 99 5.17 -6.13 3.96
N ILE A 100 4.00 -6.20 4.58
CA ILE A 100 2.73 -5.92 3.94
C ILE A 100 1.89 -4.89 4.70
N PRO A 101 1.09 -4.08 4.00
CA PRO A 101 0.12 -3.22 4.65
C PRO A 101 -1.00 -4.06 5.29
N PHE A 102 -1.31 -3.72 6.53
CA PHE A 102 -2.47 -4.23 7.26
C PHE A 102 -3.27 -3.06 7.84
N LEU A 103 -4.53 -2.94 7.44
CA LEU A 103 -5.41 -1.84 7.82
C LEU A 103 -6.70 -2.40 8.41
N ILE A 104 -7.13 -1.82 9.53
CA ILE A 104 -8.46 -2.05 10.09
C ILE A 104 -9.19 -0.72 10.16
N TYR A 105 -10.31 -0.63 9.44
CA TYR A 105 -11.26 0.48 9.56
C TYR A 105 -12.51 0.02 10.33
N MET A 106 -12.94 0.83 11.28
CA MET A 106 -14.17 0.64 12.03
C MET A 106 -15.06 1.86 11.79
N SER A 107 -16.30 1.64 11.34
CA SER A 107 -17.33 2.68 11.28
C SER A 107 -17.67 3.22 12.66
N ASP A 108 -18.22 4.43 12.74
CA ASP A 108 -18.64 5.01 14.02
C ASP A 108 -19.78 4.21 14.66
N THR A 109 -20.71 3.71 13.86
CA THR A 109 -21.78 2.82 14.33
C THR A 109 -21.23 1.53 14.94
N PHE A 110 -20.22 0.91 14.29
CA PHE A 110 -19.56 -0.28 14.84
C PHE A 110 -18.88 0.02 16.17
N LYS A 111 -18.19 1.16 16.27
CA LYS A 111 -17.51 1.55 17.51
C LYS A 111 -18.48 1.70 18.68
N GLN A 112 -19.66 2.26 18.43
CA GLN A 112 -20.68 2.47 19.46
C GLN A 112 -21.35 1.16 19.89
N LYS A 113 -21.64 0.27 18.94
CA LYS A 113 -22.34 -0.99 19.20
C LYS A 113 -21.44 -2.09 19.78
N HIS A 114 -20.15 -2.09 19.42
CA HIS A 114 -19.20 -3.16 19.78
C HIS A 114 -17.99 -2.64 20.58
N PRO A 115 -18.17 -1.93 21.70
CA PRO A 115 -17.08 -1.25 22.41
C PRO A 115 -16.00 -2.21 22.95
N GLN A 116 -16.38 -3.45 23.30
CA GLN A 116 -15.40 -4.46 23.72
C GLN A 116 -14.50 -4.91 22.56
N MET A 117 -15.07 -5.09 21.37
CA MET A 117 -14.32 -5.46 20.17
C MET A 117 -13.34 -4.34 19.78
N VAL A 118 -13.76 -3.08 19.84
CA VAL A 118 -12.90 -1.92 19.63
C VAL A 118 -11.69 -1.94 20.56
N LYS A 119 -11.89 -2.27 21.85
CA LYS A 119 -10.80 -2.34 22.83
C LYS A 119 -9.78 -3.42 22.48
N VAL A 120 -10.24 -4.60 22.05
CA VAL A 120 -9.37 -5.71 21.63
C VAL A 120 -8.58 -5.33 20.38
N LEU A 121 -9.26 -4.83 19.34
CA LEU A 121 -8.62 -4.47 18.07
C LEU A 121 -7.60 -3.34 18.24
N LYS A 122 -7.92 -2.31 19.04
CA LYS A 122 -6.95 -1.24 19.34
C LYS A 122 -5.70 -1.77 20.02
N LYS A 123 -5.83 -2.70 20.97
CA LYS A 123 -4.70 -3.31 21.67
C LYS A 123 -3.81 -4.12 20.73
N LEU A 124 -4.39 -4.88 19.81
CA LEU A 124 -3.66 -5.65 18.81
C LEU A 124 -2.83 -4.75 17.88
N CYS A 125 -3.39 -3.61 17.45
CA CYS A 125 -2.68 -2.66 16.60
C CYS A 125 -1.59 -1.87 17.35
N THR A 126 -1.70 -1.67 18.67
CA THR A 126 -0.63 -1.00 19.45
C THR A 126 0.53 -1.92 19.80
N SER A 127 0.33 -3.24 19.79
CA SER A 127 1.41 -4.21 20.05
C SER A 127 2.26 -4.56 18.83
N LEU A 128 1.95 -3.99 17.67
CA LEU A 128 2.64 -4.23 16.39
C LEU A 128 3.55 -3.04 15.98
N LEU A 129 3.72 -2.03 16.83
CA LEU A 129 4.64 -0.89 16.69
C LEU A 129 5.52 -0.80 17.94
#